data_AF-A0A3B8WNC8-F1
#
_entry.id   AF-A0A3B8WNC8-F1
#
_cell.length_a   1.000
_cell.length_b   1.000
_cell.length_c   1.000
_cell.angle_alpha   90.00
_cell.angle_beta   90.00
_cell.angle_gamma   90.00
#
_symmetry.space_group_name_H-M   'P 1'
#
loop_
_entity.id
_entity.type
_entity.pdbx_description
1 polymer ?
#
loop_
_entity_poly.entity_id
_entity_poly.type
_entity_poly.pdbx_seq_one_letter_code
_entity_poly.pdbx_strand_id
1 'polypeptide(L)' 'GGDPVYRDGFVTDNGNIIIDIHNMDISRPLVVEEKLNNIVGVVTNGLFARRPADLLLLGTRDGVKSIVRGA' A
#
# COMPACT_ATOMS: atom_id res chain seq x y z
N GLY A 1 1.75 2.82 -15.36
CA GLY A 1 3.22 2.83 -15.54
C GLY A 1 3.85 2.00 -14.46
N GLY A 2 3.52 0.73 -14.43
CA GLY A 2 4.03 -0.30 -13.52
C GLY A 2 3.65 -1.64 -14.14
N ASP A 3 4.24 -2.71 -13.67
CA ASP A 3 4.16 -4.03 -14.29
C ASP A 3 3.24 -4.93 -13.44
N PRO A 4 1.99 -5.18 -13.88
CA PRO A 4 1.03 -5.98 -13.13
C PRO A 4 1.33 -7.48 -13.23
N VAL A 5 1.31 -8.16 -12.09
CA VAL A 5 1.48 -9.60 -11.96
C VAL A 5 0.28 -10.15 -11.20
N TYR A 6 -0.43 -11.12 -11.79
CA TYR A 6 -1.49 -11.83 -11.10
C TYR A 6 -0.89 -12.75 -10.04
N ARG A 7 -1.47 -12.76 -8.83
CA ARG A 7 -1.07 -13.68 -7.78
C ARG A 7 -1.73 -15.03 -7.95
N ASP A 8 -1.09 -15.91 -8.71
CA ASP A 8 -1.57 -17.27 -8.99
C ASP A 8 -1.83 -18.08 -7.72
N GLY A 9 -2.94 -18.82 -7.74
CA GLY A 9 -3.35 -19.70 -6.64
C GLY A 9 -3.80 -18.97 -5.37
N PHE A 10 -3.95 -17.65 -5.40
CA PHE A 10 -4.41 -16.86 -4.27
C PHE A 10 -5.79 -16.25 -4.52
N VAL A 11 -6.66 -16.37 -3.51
CA VAL A 11 -7.96 -15.72 -3.46
C VAL A 11 -8.10 -15.13 -2.06
N THR A 12 -8.57 -13.88 -1.98
CA THR A 12 -8.83 -13.23 -0.68
C THR A 12 -9.98 -13.93 0.06
N ASP A 13 -10.11 -13.68 1.36
CA ASP A 13 -11.29 -14.00 2.15
C ASP A 13 -12.61 -13.51 1.51
N ASN A 14 -12.59 -12.32 0.88
CA ASN A 14 -13.74 -11.77 0.15
C ASN A 14 -13.91 -12.33 -1.28
N GLY A 15 -13.20 -13.39 -1.66
CA GLY A 15 -13.34 -14.03 -2.97
C GLY A 15 -12.71 -13.28 -4.16
N ASN A 16 -11.86 -12.27 -3.92
CA ASN A 16 -11.24 -11.48 -4.97
C ASN A 16 -9.83 -11.98 -5.32
N ILE A 17 -9.37 -11.61 -6.51
CA ILE A 17 -7.97 -11.78 -6.93
C ILE A 17 -7.08 -10.65 -6.39
N ILE A 18 -5.77 -10.86 -6.40
CA ILE A 18 -4.78 -9.80 -6.17
C ILE A 18 -3.92 -9.64 -7.43
N ILE A 19 -3.69 -8.38 -7.79
CA ILE A 19 -2.71 -7.97 -8.80
C ILE A 19 -1.58 -7.22 -8.10
N ASP A 20 -0.39 -7.80 -8.08
CA ASP A 20 0.83 -7.18 -7.57
C ASP A 20 1.44 -6.27 -8.64
N ILE A 21 1.68 -5.00 -8.31
CA ILE A 21 2.23 -4.04 -9.26
C ILE A 21 3.69 -3.78 -8.93
N HIS A 22 4.59 -4.12 -9.87
CA HIS A 22 6.01 -3.80 -9.77
C HIS A 22 6.34 -2.47 -10.48
N ASN A 23 7.49 -1.87 -10.16
CA ASN A 23 8.08 -0.73 -10.88
C ASN A 23 7.16 0.49 -11.05
N MET A 24 6.16 0.66 -10.20
CA MET A 24 5.29 1.82 -10.21
C MET A 24 5.97 3.00 -9.51
N ASP A 25 5.92 4.18 -10.11
CA ASP A 25 6.30 5.42 -9.43
C ASP A 25 5.24 5.79 -8.38
N ILE A 26 5.64 5.79 -7.10
CA ILE A 26 4.80 6.13 -5.95
C ILE A 26 5.31 7.40 -5.24
N SER A 27 6.02 8.28 -5.97
CA SER A 27 6.49 9.58 -5.46
C SER A 27 5.37 10.49 -4.94
N ARG A 28 4.14 10.30 -5.45
CA ARG A 28 2.92 11.01 -5.02
C ARG A 28 1.87 10.01 -4.50
N PRO A 29 2.09 9.39 -3.34
CA PRO A 29 1.33 8.22 -2.89
C PRO A 29 -0.17 8.51 -2.71
N LEU A 30 -0.54 9.70 -2.23
CA LEU A 30 -1.93 10.14 -2.14
C LEU A 30 -2.66 10.14 -3.48
N VAL A 31 -1.98 10.63 -4.54
CA VAL A 31 -2.56 10.71 -5.89
C VAL A 31 -2.66 9.32 -6.51
N VAL A 32 -1.66 8.47 -6.28
CA VAL A 32 -1.67 7.08 -6.76
C VAL A 32 -2.80 6.29 -6.10
N GLU A 33 -2.92 6.36 -4.76
CA GLU A 33 -3.99 5.71 -4.00
C GLU A 33 -5.38 6.14 -4.50
N GLU A 34 -5.61 7.45 -4.66
CA GLU A 34 -6.88 7.99 -5.16
C GLU A 34 -7.20 7.53 -6.58
N LYS A 35 -6.21 7.49 -7.48
CA LYS A 35 -6.40 7.00 -8.83
C LYS A 35 -6.76 5.51 -8.86
N LEU A 36 -6.06 4.69 -8.07
CA LEU A 36 -6.35 3.24 -7.99
C LEU A 36 -7.76 2.97 -7.47
N ASN A 37 -8.18 3.70 -6.43
CA ASN A 37 -9.53 3.58 -5.86
C ASN A 37 -10.65 3.93 -6.85
N ASN A 38 -10.36 4.73 -7.88
CA ASN A 38 -11.34 5.14 -8.89
C ASN A 38 -11.37 4.23 -10.14
N ILE A 39 -10.59 3.15 -10.16
CA ILE A 39 -10.65 2.15 -11.23
C ILE A 39 -11.80 1.18 -10.94
N VAL A 40 -12.77 1.11 -11.84
CA VAL A 40 -13.90 0.16 -11.73
C VAL A 40 -13.37 -1.27 -11.61
N GLY A 41 -13.83 -2.00 -10.59
CA GLY A 41 -13.39 -3.35 -10.27
C GLY A 41 -12.27 -3.44 -9.24
N VAL A 42 -11.58 -2.33 -8.93
CA VAL A 42 -10.68 -2.29 -7.77
C VAL A 42 -11.52 -2.26 -6.50
N VAL A 43 -11.33 -3.26 -5.64
CA VAL A 43 -11.96 -3.33 -4.33
C VAL A 43 -11.15 -2.53 -3.30
N THR A 44 -9.83 -2.69 -3.32
CA THR A 44 -8.89 -1.96 -2.46
C THR A 44 -7.49 -1.98 -3.07
N ASN A 45 -6.60 -1.14 -2.54
CA ASN A 45 -5.17 -1.17 -2.85
C ASN A 45 -4.33 -1.06 -1.57
N GLY A 46 -3.06 -1.44 -1.64
CA GLY A 46 -2.17 -1.51 -0.47
C GLY A 46 -1.56 -0.19 -0.03
N LEU A 47 -1.97 0.96 -0.58
CA LEU A 47 -1.47 2.27 -0.16
C LEU A 47 -2.33 2.85 0.96
N PHE A 48 -1.65 3.26 2.03
CA PHE A 48 -2.25 3.91 3.21
C PHE A 48 -1.77 5.36 3.31
N ALA A 49 -1.86 6.12 2.22
CA ALA A 49 -1.37 7.48 2.15
C ALA A 49 -2.40 8.49 2.67
N ARG A 50 -3.70 8.26 2.40
CA ARG A 50 -4.81 9.09 2.94
C ARG A 50 -4.93 8.97 4.45
N ARG A 51 -4.63 7.78 5.00
CA ARG A 51 -4.58 7.52 6.44
C ARG A 51 -3.21 6.91 6.80
N PRO A 52 -2.15 7.73 6.88
CA PRO A 52 -0.83 7.23 7.23
C PRO A 52 -0.73 6.96 8.73
N ALA A 53 0.35 6.29 9.13
CA ALA A 53 0.64 6.03 10.54
C ALA A 53 0.79 7.34 11.34
N ASP A 54 0.18 7.39 12.52
CA ASP A 54 0.33 8.50 13.46
C ASP A 54 1.58 8.31 14.36
N LEU A 55 1.97 7.05 14.59
CA LEU A 55 3.16 6.64 15.34
C LEU A 55 3.77 5.40 14.69
N LEU A 56 5.07 5.44 14.43
CA LEU A 56 5.86 4.29 13.97
C LEU A 56 6.78 3.82 15.12
N LEU A 57 6.60 2.56 15.53
CA LEU A 57 7.52 1.86 16.44
C LEU A 57 8.51 1.04 15.61
N LEU A 58 9.73 1.56 15.46
CA LEU A 58 10.76 0.97 14.62
C LEU A 58 11.73 0.12 15.46
N GLY A 59 11.74 -1.18 15.24
CA GLY A 59 12.75 -2.07 15.82
C GLY A 59 14.12 -1.82 15.18
N THR A 60 15.12 -1.44 15.99
CA THR A 60 16.50 -1.22 15.56
C THR A 60 17.47 -2.05 16.40
N ARG A 61 18.74 -2.13 16.00
CA ARG A 61 19.79 -2.82 16.80
C ARG A 61 19.95 -2.22 18.19
N ASP A 62 19.64 -0.93 18.34
CA ASP A 62 19.75 -0.19 19.60
C ASP A 62 18.44 -0.22 20.43
N GLY A 63 17.45 -1.01 20.01
CA GLY A 63 16.12 -1.08 20.62
C GLY A 63 15.02 -0.43 19.77
N VAL A 64 13.86 -0.22 20.39
CA VAL A 64 12.67 0.34 19.71
C VAL A 64 12.76 1.87 19.67
N LYS A 65 12.63 2.45 18.47
CA LYS A 65 12.52 3.89 18.26
C LYS A 65 11.08 4.28 17.96
N SER A 66 10.57 5.30 18.63
CA SER A 66 9.23 5.86 18.39
C SER A 66 9.34 7.09 17.49
N ILE A 67 8.66 7.08 16.35
CA ILE A 67 8.61 8.18 15.39
C ILE A 67 7.17 8.67 15.30
N VAL A 68 6.90 9.86 15.84
CA VAL A 68 5.55 10.46 15.82
C VAL A 68 5.39 11.28 14.55
N ARG A 69 4.21 11.19 13.92
CA ARG A 69 3.90 11.98 12.73
C ARG A 69 3.93 13.48 13.04
N GLY A 70 4.70 14.23 12.27
CA GLY A 70 4.80 15.69 12.38
C GLY A 70 5.84 16.20 13.39
N ALA A 71 6.65 15.32 13.97
CA ALA A 71 7.86 15.66 14.71
C ALA A 71 9.04 15.96 13.78
#